data_AF-A0A943RQ67-F1
#
_entry.id   AF-A0A943RQ67-F1
#
_cell.length_a   1.000
_cell.length_b   1.000
_cell.length_c   1.000
_cell.angle_alpha   90.00
_cell.angle_beta   90.00
_cell.angle_gamma   90.00
#
_symmetry.space_group_name_H-M   'P 1'
#
loop_
_entity.id
_entity.type
_entity.pdbx_description
1 polymer ?
#
loop_
_entity_poly.entity_id
_entity_poly.type
_entity_poly.pdbx_seq_one_letter_code
_entity_poly.pdbx_strand_id
1 'polypeptide(L)' 'KADRNRAVNVNASLEDLFLMAQNQNFVPVTDDLGSFIGIVTRRDILQYYYKLTHPEIAQKQENAAAANAKGA' A
#
# COMPACT_ATOMS: atom_id res chain seq x y z
N LYS A 1 14.52 -17.66 -15.39
CA LYS A 1 13.14 -17.68 -14.84
C LYS A 1 12.99 -16.39 -14.06
N ALA A 2 12.32 -15.36 -14.59
CA ALA A 2 12.22 -14.09 -13.89
C ALA A 2 11.47 -14.32 -12.57
N ASP A 3 12.03 -13.85 -11.46
CA ASP A 3 11.36 -13.85 -10.16
C ASP A 3 10.05 -13.07 -10.29
N ARG A 4 8.95 -13.81 -10.44
CA ARG A 4 7.63 -13.20 -10.69
C ARG A 4 7.15 -12.38 -9.50
N ASN A 5 7.69 -12.65 -8.31
CA ASN A 5 7.30 -12.04 -7.05
C ASN A 5 8.55 -11.71 -6.23
N ARG A 6 9.28 -10.66 -6.61
CA ARG A 6 10.46 -10.24 -5.84
C ARG A 6 10.00 -9.69 -4.50
N ALA A 7 10.60 -10.20 -3.42
CA ALA A 7 10.33 -9.73 -2.06
C ALA A 7 11.06 -8.41 -1.77
N VAL A 8 10.52 -7.65 -0.82
CA VAL A 8 11.16 -6.45 -0.26
C VAL A 8 11.31 -6.61 1.25
N ASN A 9 12.35 -6.00 1.82
CA ASN A 9 12.47 -5.93 3.28
C ASN A 9 11.43 -4.95 3.85
N VAL A 10 11.02 -5.15 5.09
CA VAL A 10 10.03 -4.33 5.81
C VAL A 10 10.39 -2.84 5.85
N ASN A 11 11.68 -2.51 5.73
CA ASN A 11 12.20 -1.14 5.71
C ASN A 11 12.26 -0.54 4.28
N ALA A 12 11.72 -1.20 3.26
CA ALA A 12 11.70 -0.69 1.90
C ALA A 12 10.87 0.60 1.76
N SER A 13 11.28 1.46 0.82
CA SER A 13 10.59 2.72 0.56
C SER A 13 9.23 2.50 -0.12
N LEU A 14 8.34 3.50 -0.04
CA LEU A 14 7.07 3.45 -0.76
C LEU A 14 7.30 3.42 -2.28
N GLU A 15 8.33 4.12 -2.76
CA GLU A 15 8.76 4.14 -4.15
C GLU A 15 9.12 2.73 -4.64
N ASP A 16 9.86 1.96 -3.82
CA ASP A 16 10.17 0.56 -4.14
C ASP A 16 8.90 -0.28 -4.26
N LEU A 17 7.96 -0.15 -3.32
CA LEU A 17 6.68 -0.86 -3.38
C LEU A 17 5.89 -0.48 -4.63
N PHE A 18 5.89 0.80 -5.02
CA PHE A 18 5.20 1.29 -6.21
C PHE A 18 5.80 0.71 -7.50
N LEU A 19 7.12 0.77 -7.66
CA LEU A 19 7.83 0.21 -8.82
C LEU A 19 7.56 -1.30 -8.96
N MET A 20 7.54 -2.01 -7.83
CA MET A 20 7.25 -3.42 -7.80
C MET A 20 5.80 -3.68 -8.23
N ALA A 21 4.84 -2.94 -7.68
CA ALA A 21 3.42 -3.03 -8.00
C ALA A 21 3.09 -2.75 -9.48
N GLN A 22 3.99 -2.18 -10.28
CA GLN A 22 3.83 -2.06 -11.73
C GLN A 22 3.84 -3.43 -12.43
N ASN A 23 4.61 -4.38 -11.89
CA ASN A 23 4.90 -5.66 -12.55
C ASN A 23 4.41 -6.88 -11.76
N GLN A 24 4.06 -6.73 -10.48
CA GLN A 24 3.50 -7.80 -9.65
C GLN A 24 2.20 -7.38 -8.93
N ASN A 25 1.24 -8.31 -8.82
CA ASN A 25 -0.06 -8.06 -8.19
C ASN A 25 0.01 -8.00 -6.65
N PHE A 26 1.08 -8.52 -6.08
CA PHE A 26 1.39 -8.44 -4.65
C PHE A 26 2.90 -8.43 -4.45
N VAL A 27 3.34 -7.83 -3.35
CA VAL A 27 4.74 -7.70 -2.95
C VAL A 27 4.95 -8.52 -1.68
N PRO A 28 5.73 -9.61 -1.69
CA PRO A 28 6.14 -10.30 -0.47
C PRO A 28 7.05 -9.39 0.37
N VAL A 29 6.87 -9.41 1.68
CA VAL A 29 7.68 -8.64 2.64
C VAL A 29 8.46 -9.57 3.53
N THR A 30 9.74 -9.26 3.77
CA THR A 30 10.62 -9.98 4.68
C THR A 30 11.12 -9.10 5.82
N ASP A 31 11.53 -9.70 6.92
CA ASP A 31 12.27 -9.02 7.99
C ASP A 31 13.77 -8.84 7.63
N ASP A 32 14.56 -8.39 8.61
CA ASP A 32 16.00 -8.13 8.46
C ASP A 32 16.84 -9.41 8.35
N LEU A 33 16.28 -10.56 8.73
CA LEU A 33 16.90 -11.88 8.57
C LEU A 33 16.47 -12.57 7.27
N GLY A 34 15.63 -11.91 6.45
CA GLY A 34 15.09 -12.46 5.21
C GLY A 34 13.90 -13.40 5.41
N SER A 35 13.34 -13.47 6.62
CA SER A 35 12.15 -14.28 6.90
C SER A 35 10.91 -13.60 6.34
N PHE A 36 10.05 -14.34 5.64
CA PHE A 36 8.78 -13.81 5.14
C PHE A 36 7.84 -13.46 6.29
N ILE A 37 7.32 -12.23 6.29
CA ILE A 37 6.41 -11.71 7.33
C ILE A 37 5.02 -11.36 6.81
N GLY A 38 4.81 -11.30 5.49
CA GLY A 38 3.50 -11.01 4.92
C GLY A 38 3.55 -10.53 3.47
N ILE A 39 2.38 -10.12 2.96
CA ILE A 39 2.24 -9.54 1.63
C ILE A 39 1.62 -8.15 1.72
N VAL A 40 1.96 -7.31 0.75
CA VAL A 40 1.22 -6.07 0.47
C VAL A 40 0.60 -6.20 -0.92
N THR A 41 -0.69 -5.91 -1.06
CA THR A 41 -1.36 -6.04 -2.36
C THR A 41 -1.16 -4.79 -3.21
N ARG A 42 -1.17 -4.95 -4.54
CA ARG A 42 -1.11 -3.83 -5.49
C ARG A 42 -2.23 -2.81 -5.24
N ARG A 43 -3.42 -3.28 -4.85
CA ARG A 43 -4.56 -2.41 -4.52
C ARG A 43 -4.21 -1.48 -3.37
N ASP A 44 -3.64 -2.01 -2.29
CA ASP A 44 -3.32 -1.22 -1.09
C ASP A 44 -2.22 -0.19 -1.39
N ILE A 45 -1.19 -0.59 -2.14
CA ILE A 45 -0.11 0.29 -2.58
C ILE A 45 -0.66 1.47 -3.39
N LEU A 46 -1.50 1.17 -4.40
CA LEU A 46 -2.09 2.21 -5.25
C LEU A 46 -3.06 3.10 -4.48
N GLN A 47 -3.87 2.52 -3.58
CA GLN A 47 -4.80 3.29 -2.76
C GLN A 47 -4.07 4.24 -1.81
N TYR A 48 -2.98 3.78 -1.20
CA TYR A 48 -2.15 4.62 -0.33
C TYR A 48 -1.48 5.75 -1.13
N TYR A 49 -0.87 5.43 -2.28
CA TYR A 49 -0.26 6.42 -3.15
C TYR A 49 -1.25 7.47 -3.66
N TYR A 50 -2.47 7.03 -4.02
CA TYR A 50 -3.54 7.93 -4.44
C TYR A 50 -3.92 8.92 -3.32
N LYS A 51 -4.09 8.44 -2.09
CA LYS A 51 -4.37 9.31 -0.92
C LYS A 51 -3.23 10.28 -0.63
N LEU A 52 -1.97 9.84 -0.78
CA LEU A 52 -0.78 10.66 -0.55
C LEU A 52 -0.69 11.82 -1.55
N THR A 53 -1.08 11.58 -2.80
CA THR A 53 -1.01 12.55 -3.91
C THR A 53 -2.27 13.40 -4.08
N HIS A 54 -3.40 12.97 -3.52
CA HIS A 54 -4.70 13.64 -3.58
C HIS A 54 -5.28 13.84 -2.16
N PRO A 55 -4.63 14.66 -1.32
CA PRO A 55 -5.00 14.84 0.09
C PRO A 55 -6.43 15.40 0.27
N GLU A 56 -6.97 16.13 -0.69
CA GLU A 56 -8.33 16.65 -0.68
C GLU A 56 -9.40 15.55 -0.66
N ILE A 57 -9.07 14.35 -1.14
CA ILE A 57 -9.98 13.20 -1.16
C ILE A 57 -10.04 12.54 0.21
N ALA A 58 -8.93 12.50 0.94
CA ALA A 58 -8.90 12.01 2.32
C ALA A 58 -9.82 12.86 3.21
N GLN A 59 -9.77 14.19 3.05
CA GLN A 59 -10.62 15.12 3.79
C GLN A 59 -12.11 14.94 3.47
N LYS A 60 -12.47 14.68 2.19
CA LYS A 60 -13.86 14.41 1.81
C LYS A 60 -14.39 13.11 2.42
N GLN A 61 -13.55 12.07 2.50
CA GLN A 61 -13.94 10.79 3.11
C GLN A 61 -14.14 10.90 4.62
N GLU A 62 -13.27 11.64 5.31
CA GLU A 62 -13.41 11.90 6.75
C GLU A 62 -14.62 12.77 7.08
N ASN A 63 -14.84 13.84 6.31
CA ASN A 63 -16.00 14.72 6.49
C ASN A 63 -17.32 13.98 6.20
N ALA A 64 -17.36 13.08 5.22
CA ALA A 64 -18.52 12.24 4.94
C ALA A 64 -18.76 11.20 6.05
N ALA A 65 -17.71 10.57 6.58
CA ALA A 65 -17.81 9.65 7.71
C ALA A 65 -18.31 10.35 8.99
N ALA A 66 -17.80 11.56 9.27
CA ALA A 66 -18.21 12.36 10.42
C ALA A 66 -19.65 12.89 10.31
N ALA A 67 -20.13 13.20 9.10
CA ALA A 67 -21.51 13.59 8.86
C ALA A 67 -22.50 12.44 9.14
N ASN A 68 -22.12 11.20 8.83
CA ASN A 68 -22.96 10.01 9.06
C ASN A 68 -23.02 9.59 10.54
N ALA A 69 -22.01 9.93 11.35
CA ALA A 69 -21.96 9.59 12.78
C ALA A 69 -22.78 10.53 13.68
N LYS A 70 -23.18 11.71 13.19
CA LYS A 70 -23.96 12.71 13.96
C LYS A 70 -25.48 12.60 13.76
N GLY A 71 -25.95 11.59 13.02
CA GLY A 71 -27.36 11.36 12.72
C GLY A 71 -27.95 10.08 13.33
N ALA A 72 -27.28 9.47 14.31
CA ALA A 72 -27.76 8.30 15.06
C ALA A 72 -28.04 8.67 16.52
#